data_AF-A0A8K0GAJ8-F1
#
_entry.id   AF-A0A8K0GAJ8-F1
#
_cell.length_a   1.000
_cell.length_b   1.000
_cell.length_c   1.000
_cell.angle_alpha   90.00
_cell.angle_beta   90.00
_cell.angle_gamma   90.00
#
_symmetry.space_group_name_H-M   'P 1'
#
loop_
_entity.id
_entity.type
_entity.pdbx_description
1 polymer ?
#
loop_
_entity_poly.entity_id
_entity_poly.type
_entity_poly.pdbx_seq_one_letter_code
_entity_poly.pdbx_strand_id
1 'polypeptide(L)'
;MNLQRTVTLWENPRPSSTRFCRPIKFMYMKETTESIRKEVVKVRDEVAKLNPYEIHINDKLVPINFVLHLTMVDGKVINALTESSSQSCHICKCKPPSKH
;
A
#
# COMPACT_ATOMS: atom_id res chain seq x y z
N MET A 1 7.45 4.35 28.28
CA MET A 1 7.38 4.31 26.80
C MET A 1 8.41 5.28 26.27
N ASN A 2 9.50 4.82 25.68
CA ASN A 2 10.50 5.69 25.06
C ASN A 2 9.89 6.29 23.78
N LEU A 3 9.51 7.57 23.81
CA LEU A 3 9.22 8.31 22.58
C LEU A 3 10.55 8.52 21.85
N GLN A 4 10.87 7.64 20.90
CA GLN A 4 11.84 8.00 19.87
C GLN A 4 11.24 9.17 19.07
N ARG A 5 11.94 10.31 19.07
CA ARG A 5 11.56 11.45 18.25
C ARG A 5 11.83 11.12 16.79
N THR A 6 10.79 10.97 15.99
CA THR A 6 10.87 10.89 14.54
C THR A 6 10.85 12.30 13.96
N VAL A 7 11.75 12.60 13.03
CA VAL A 7 11.76 13.86 12.27
C VAL A 7 11.34 13.54 10.85
N THR A 8 10.32 14.24 10.34
CA THR A 8 9.90 14.12 8.93
C THR A 8 10.76 15.05 8.09
N LEU A 9 11.59 14.48 7.22
CA LEU A 9 12.45 15.25 6.30
C LEU A 9 11.69 15.73 5.07
N TRP A 10 10.72 14.93 4.61
CA TRP A 10 9.90 15.24 3.45
C TRP A 10 8.54 14.57 3.58
N GLU A 11 7.49 15.28 3.18
CA GLU A 11 6.14 14.77 3.03
C GLU A 11 5.59 15.16 1.67
N ASN A 12 4.74 14.30 1.10
CA ASN A 12 4.08 14.62 -0.16
C ASN A 12 3.05 15.75 0.06
N PRO A 13 3.22 16.93 -0.56
CA PRO A 13 2.33 18.07 -0.32
C PRO A 13 0.93 17.89 -0.93
N ARG A 14 0.74 16.93 -1.85
CA ARG A 14 -0.54 16.63 -2.49
C ARG A 14 -0.74 15.11 -2.64
N PRO A 15 -1.11 14.40 -1.56
CA PRO A 15 -1.54 13.01 -1.65
C PRO A 15 -2.67 12.85 -2.68
N SER A 16 -2.72 11.74 -3.38
CA SER A 16 -3.71 11.44 -4.44
C SER A 16 -3.62 12.28 -5.73
N SER A 17 -2.65 13.19 -5.84
CA SER A 17 -2.37 13.88 -7.12
C SER A 17 -1.74 12.92 -8.13
N THR A 18 -2.29 12.88 -9.34
CA THR A 18 -1.75 12.09 -10.47
C THR A 18 -0.31 12.45 -10.80
N ARG A 19 0.12 13.70 -10.53
CA ARG A 19 1.51 14.15 -10.72
C ARG A 19 2.53 13.51 -9.78
N PHE A 20 2.09 13.07 -8.59
CA PHE A 20 2.95 12.41 -7.61
C PHE A 20 2.76 10.89 -7.58
N CYS A 21 1.72 10.37 -8.25
CA CYS A 21 1.48 8.94 -8.41
C CYS A 21 2.35 8.37 -9.54
N ARG A 22 3.48 7.76 -9.19
CA ARG A 22 4.40 7.15 -10.16
C ARG A 22 3.89 5.76 -10.56
N PRO A 23 3.54 5.49 -11.83
CA PRO A 23 3.13 4.16 -12.26
C PRO A 23 4.27 3.16 -12.10
N ILE A 24 4.00 2.01 -11.49
CA ILE A 24 4.98 0.91 -11.32
C ILE A 24 4.87 -0.09 -12.47
N LYS A 25 3.64 -0.41 -12.91
CA LYS A 25 3.37 -1.45 -13.90
C LYS A 25 2.05 -1.18 -14.62
N PHE A 26 2.02 -1.44 -15.92
CA PHE A 26 0.79 -1.57 -16.70
C PHE A 26 0.64 -3.01 -17.16
N MET A 27 -0.58 -3.54 -17.14
CA MET A 27 -0.90 -4.88 -17.59
C MET A 27 -2.17 -4.89 -18.41
N TYR A 28 -2.17 -5.63 -19.51
CA TYR A 28 -3.39 -5.95 -20.25
C TYR A 28 -3.93 -7.29 -19.75
N MET A 29 -4.78 -7.25 -18.72
CA MET A 29 -5.32 -8.42 -18.06
C MET A 29 -6.69 -8.10 -17.46
N LYS A 30 -7.59 -9.09 -17.41
CA LYS A 30 -8.85 -8.96 -16.68
C LYS A 30 -8.60 -8.95 -15.18
N GLU A 31 -9.16 -7.96 -14.50
CA GLU A 31 -9.08 -7.87 -13.04
C GLU A 31 -10.05 -8.84 -12.35
N THR A 32 -9.52 -10.00 -11.94
CA THR A 32 -10.18 -11.04 -11.12
C THR A 32 -9.59 -11.10 -9.71
N THR A 33 -10.28 -11.76 -8.77
CA THR A 33 -9.80 -11.99 -7.40
C THR A 33 -8.41 -12.63 -7.37
N GLU A 34 -8.16 -13.62 -8.23
CA GLU A 34 -6.89 -14.33 -8.34
C GLU A 34 -5.79 -13.40 -8.85
N SER A 35 -6.08 -12.61 -9.90
CA SER A 35 -5.13 -11.64 -10.45
C SER A 35 -4.76 -10.57 -9.42
N ILE A 36 -5.73 -10.06 -8.65
CA ILE A 36 -5.52 -9.08 -7.59
C ILE A 36 -4.60 -9.66 -6.51
N ARG A 37 -4.92 -10.85 -5.98
CA ARG A 37 -4.13 -11.49 -4.92
C ARG A 37 -2.71 -11.77 -5.37
N LYS A 38 -2.55 -12.33 -6.57
CA LYS A 38 -1.25 -12.65 -7.15
C LYS A 38 -0.37 -11.41 -7.27
N GLU A 39 -0.92 -10.31 -7.79
CA GLU A 39 -0.15 -9.08 -7.99
C GLU A 39 0.16 -8.37 -6.67
N VAL A 40 -0.78 -8.36 -5.70
CA VAL A 40 -0.52 -7.78 -4.37
C VAL A 40 0.56 -8.57 -3.62
N VAL A 41 0.52 -9.91 -3.66
CA VAL A 41 1.57 -10.75 -3.06
C VAL A 41 2.90 -10.49 -3.74
N LYS A 42 2.93 -10.49 -5.08
CA LYS A 42 4.15 -10.23 -5.85
C LYS A 42 4.79 -8.90 -5.48
N VAL A 43 4.03 -7.80 -5.47
CA VAL A 43 4.55 -6.46 -5.15
C VAL A 43 5.01 -6.38 -3.69
N ARG A 44 4.29 -7.01 -2.76
CA ARG A 44 4.73 -7.08 -1.35
C ARG A 44 6.05 -7.83 -1.20
N ASP A 45 6.19 -8.95 -1.88
CA ASP A 45 7.42 -9.76 -1.84
C ASP A 45 8.60 -9.02 -2.48
N GLU A 46 8.36 -8.30 -3.58
CA GLU A 46 9.36 -7.44 -4.22
C GLU A 46 9.82 -6.34 -3.27
N VAL A 47 8.89 -5.63 -2.62
CA VAL A 47 9.23 -4.57 -1.65
C VAL A 47 9.96 -5.12 -0.42
N ALA A 48 9.55 -6.29 0.10
CA ALA A 48 10.18 -6.91 1.25
C ALA A 48 11.64 -7.36 0.99
N LYS A 49 11.99 -7.57 -0.29
CA LYS A 49 13.33 -7.96 -0.73
C LYS A 49 14.16 -6.77 -1.22
N LEU A 50 13.64 -5.53 -1.16
CA LEU A 50 14.42 -4.35 -1.51
C LEU A 50 15.56 -4.18 -0.51
N ASN A 51 16.78 -4.11 -1.05
CA ASN A 51 17.91 -3.64 -0.27
C ASN A 51 17.70 -2.15 0.07
N PRO A 52 18.17 -1.68 1.23
CA PRO A 52 18.18 -0.26 1.54
C PRO A 52 18.91 0.51 0.45
N TYR A 53 18.35 1.66 0.05
CA TYR A 53 19.03 2.55 -0.88
C TYR A 53 20.01 3.42 -0.11
N GLU A 54 21.29 3.22 -0.36
CA GLU A 54 22.36 3.93 0.34
C GLU A 54 22.65 5.26 -0.34
N ILE A 55 22.51 6.35 0.41
CA ILE A 55 22.91 7.69 -0.03
C ILE A 55 24.09 8.18 0.81
N HIS A 56 24.99 8.92 0.17
CA HIS A 56 26.06 9.61 0.85
C HIS A 56 25.64 11.06 1.10
N ILE A 57 25.57 11.45 2.37
CA ILE A 57 25.37 12.84 2.78
C ILE A 57 26.66 13.26 3.48
N ASN A 58 27.46 14.08 2.79
CA ASN A 58 28.86 14.33 3.13
C ASN A 58 29.61 12.98 3.22
N ASP A 59 30.36 12.75 4.30
CA ASP A 59 31.13 11.51 4.52
C ASP A 59 30.35 10.42 5.28
N LYS A 60 29.01 10.50 5.30
CA LYS A 60 28.15 9.52 6.00
C LYS A 60 27.28 8.75 5.02
N LEU A 61 27.33 7.43 5.16
CA LEU A 61 26.40 6.51 4.51
C LEU A 61 25.07 6.50 5.27
N VAL A 62 23.98 6.83 4.60
CA VAL A 62 22.63 6.83 5.17
C VAL A 62 21.76 5.84 4.39
N PRO A 63 21.30 4.74 5.02
CA PRO A 63 20.42 3.79 4.36
C PRO A 63 18.96 4.28 4.37
N ILE A 64 18.30 4.23 3.22
CA ILE A 64 16.87 4.49 3.06
C ILE A 64 16.15 3.15 2.94
N ASN A 65 15.32 2.82 3.93
CA ASN A 65 14.46 1.65 3.91
C ASN A 65 13.11 1.97 3.23
N PHE A 66 12.53 0.98 2.57
CA PHE A 66 11.26 1.11 1.87
C PHE A 66 10.15 0.33 2.58
N VAL A 67 9.00 0.97 2.74
CA VAL A 67 7.79 0.33 3.30
C VAL A 67 6.62 0.61 2.36
N LEU A 68 5.89 -0.45 2.01
CA LEU A 68 4.68 -0.35 1.20
C LEU A 68 3.44 -0.26 2.07
N HIS A 69 2.66 0.80 1.89
CA HIS A 69 1.32 0.93 2.44
C HIS A 69 0.28 0.93 1.31
N LEU A 70 -0.53 -0.12 1.23
CA LEU A 70 -1.61 -0.25 0.25
C LEU A 70 -2.87 0.46 0.76
N THR A 71 -2.91 1.79 0.63
CA THR A 71 -3.99 2.64 1.17
C THR A 71 -4.98 3.11 0.10
N MET A 72 -4.56 3.16 -1.16
CA MET A 72 -5.40 3.59 -2.28
C MET A 72 -5.91 2.36 -3.04
N VAL A 73 -6.88 1.67 -2.44
CA VAL A 73 -7.54 0.49 -3.01
C VAL A 73 -9.05 0.70 -2.98
N ASP A 74 -9.75 0.23 -4.01
CA ASP A 74 -11.21 0.28 -4.02
C ASP A 74 -11.84 -0.88 -3.22
N GLY A 75 -13.17 -0.84 -3.12
CA GLY A 75 -13.95 -1.87 -2.43
C GLY A 75 -13.79 -3.27 -3.02
N LYS A 76 -13.62 -3.39 -4.34
CA LYS A 76 -13.47 -4.69 -5.01
C LYS A 76 -12.13 -5.33 -4.65
N VAL A 77 -11.05 -4.56 -4.69
CA VAL A 77 -9.70 -4.99 -4.34
C VAL A 77 -9.64 -5.39 -2.86
N ILE A 78 -10.12 -4.55 -1.94
CA ILE A 78 -10.04 -4.89 -0.51
C ILE A 78 -10.91 -6.10 -0.16
N ASN A 79 -12.06 -6.28 -0.81
CA ASN A 79 -12.91 -7.45 -0.63
C ASN A 79 -12.23 -8.73 -1.12
N ALA A 80 -11.56 -8.66 -2.28
CA ALA A 80 -10.75 -9.76 -2.79
C ALA A 80 -9.60 -10.14 -1.82
N LEU A 81 -8.95 -9.15 -1.19
CA LEU A 81 -7.84 -9.37 -0.26
C LEU A 81 -8.27 -9.83 1.14
N THR A 82 -9.45 -9.43 1.60
CA THR A 82 -9.94 -9.72 2.96
C THR A 82 -11.00 -10.81 3.00
N GLU A 83 -11.27 -11.45 1.85
CA GLU A 83 -12.30 -12.46 1.68
C GLU A 83 -13.66 -12.01 2.21
N SER A 84 -13.96 -10.72 1.99
CA SER A 84 -15.21 -10.09 2.43
C SER A 84 -16.12 -9.81 1.24
N SER A 85 -17.36 -9.45 1.54
CA SER A 85 -18.36 -9.10 0.53
C SER A 85 -18.59 -7.59 0.49
N SER A 86 -19.17 -7.08 -0.58
CA SER A 86 -19.65 -5.69 -0.62
C SER A 86 -20.76 -5.38 0.38
N GLN A 87 -21.35 -6.40 1.01
CA GLN A 87 -22.41 -6.29 2.01
C GLN A 87 -21.89 -6.40 3.44
N SER A 88 -20.57 -6.33 3.67
CA SER A 88 -19.99 -6.29 5.01
C SER A 88 -18.77 -5.38 5.06
N CYS A 89 -18.52 -4.76 6.21
CA CYS A 89 -17.32 -3.97 6.42
C CYS A 89 -16.08 -4.90 6.40
N HIS A 90 -15.08 -4.60 5.56
CA HIS A 90 -13.88 -5.42 5.46
C HIS A 90 -13.02 -5.41 6.74
N ILE A 91 -13.15 -4.37 7.58
CA ILE A 91 -12.46 -4.19 8.85
C ILE A 91 -13.19 -4.91 10.00
N CYS A 92 -14.43 -4.50 10.31
CA CYS A 92 -15.16 -5.00 11.48
C CYS A 92 -16.17 -6.12 11.19
N LYS A 93 -16.36 -6.50 9.91
CA LYS A 93 -17.28 -7.55 9.43
C LYS A 93 -18.77 -7.31 9.69
N CYS A 94 -19.15 -6.17 10.27
CA CYS A 94 -20.55 -5.78 10.41
C CYS A 94 -21.26 -5.70 9.05
N LYS A 95 -22.52 -6.16 9.02
CA LYS A 95 -23.42 -6.02 7.88
C LYS A 95 -24.23 -4.73 8.02
N PRO A 96 -24.70 -4.11 6.92
CA PRO A 96 -25.62 -2.99 7.01
C PRO A 96 -26.89 -3.44 7.76
N PRO A 97 -27.52 -2.55 8.54
CA PRO A 97 -28.77 -2.86 9.22
C PRO A 97 -29.84 -3.23 8.19
N SER A 98 -30.67 -4.23 8.50
CA SER A 98 -31.82 -4.59 7.68
C SER A 98 -32.76 -3.39 7.58
N LYS A 99 -33.08 -2.96 6.35
CA LYS A 99 -34.18 -2.03 6.14
C LYS A 99 -35.47 -2.78 6.47
N HIS A 100 -36.14 -2.39 7.56
CA HIS A 100 -37.55 -2.71 7.77
C HIS A 100 -38.40 -1.90 6.79
#